data_AF-A0A961EUQ7-F1
#
_entry.id   AF-A0A961EUQ7-F1
#
_cell.length_a   1.000
_cell.length_b   1.000
_cell.length_c   1.000
_cell.angle_alpha   90.00
_cell.angle_beta   90.00
_cell.angle_gamma   90.00
#
_symmetry.space_group_name_H-M   'P 1'
#
loop_
_entity.id
_entity.type
_entity.pdbx_description
1 polymer ?
#
loop_
_entity_poly.entity_id
_entity_poly.type
_entity_poly.pdbx_seq_one_letter_code
_entity_poly.pdbx_strand_id
1 'polypeptide(L)'
;MERLINAKDVSGDAVGKTLGVYSSRIQENTIEWILDQATGFLAGNSTGYALRGFFRELSFAHRFASVVDRIIANSMNRCWDPVVMAGFLALLPHEERVWQKVESLGDTIEAEYWKNFVPDFNDIHVHLPFVTENLLKADRPYAALQVNYFNDLKYSRTDQLLQGLAQLPNTAETVPGTIIDSYLLEEVLVHLVKSGELEDDVLVPLQFTYFSVLANANPIATAALMRRASTDPNFFVQLVSNTVPQGNHTPGVAEAKLQGDAETSHRILLKLNRMAGAMWKGVSNERALNSFVREALRLAAINECQNRAASILGTILARVAGRDRNDQGPPMHIADLLESENIDSLWSGFCGGILESEGAHFRDPMAGGNPERSTEQYYRILGRDWSESHPKLGKHFLSVADVYGSWAIREDQSTRLLQEGVF
;
A
#
# COMPACT_ATOMS: atom_id res chain seq x y z
N MET A 1 -13.85 -42.81 -17.29
CA MET A 1 -13.57 -41.62 -16.44
C MET A 1 -12.31 -40.93 -16.92
N GLU A 2 -11.15 -41.60 -16.89
CA GLU A 2 -9.84 -41.05 -17.33
C GLU A 2 -9.83 -40.43 -18.73
N ARG A 3 -10.48 -41.05 -19.72
CA ARG A 3 -10.61 -40.49 -21.08
C ARG A 3 -11.30 -39.13 -21.15
N LEU A 4 -12.24 -38.86 -20.24
CA LEU A 4 -12.96 -37.57 -20.19
C LEU A 4 -12.17 -36.53 -19.38
N ILE A 5 -11.51 -36.97 -18.31
CA ILE A 5 -10.66 -36.11 -17.47
C ILE A 5 -9.46 -35.56 -18.27
N ASN A 6 -8.90 -36.37 -19.18
CA ASN A 6 -7.72 -35.99 -19.98
C ASN A 6 -8.07 -35.35 -21.33
N ALA A 7 -9.34 -35.05 -21.60
CA ALA A 7 -9.74 -34.35 -22.83
C ALA A 7 -9.32 -32.87 -22.76
N LYS A 8 -8.58 -32.38 -23.78
CA LYS A 8 -8.06 -31.01 -23.80
C LYS A 8 -9.15 -29.92 -23.87
N ASP A 9 -10.33 -30.28 -24.38
CA ASP A 9 -11.41 -29.33 -24.68
C ASP A 9 -12.50 -29.28 -23.58
N VAL A 10 -12.30 -30.00 -22.47
CA VAL A 10 -13.30 -30.11 -21.40
C VAL A 10 -12.67 -29.76 -20.05
N SER A 11 -13.29 -28.84 -19.31
CA SER A 11 -12.88 -28.54 -17.94
C SER A 11 -13.04 -29.77 -17.04
N GLY A 12 -11.97 -30.19 -16.36
CA GLY A 12 -11.99 -31.28 -15.39
C GLY A 12 -13.10 -31.07 -14.34
N ASP A 13 -13.29 -29.83 -13.87
CA ASP A 13 -14.35 -29.47 -12.92
C ASP A 13 -15.75 -29.81 -13.44
N ALA A 14 -16.03 -29.55 -14.73
CA ALA A 14 -17.32 -29.86 -15.34
C ALA A 14 -17.54 -31.37 -15.49
N VAL A 15 -16.49 -32.13 -15.83
CA VAL A 15 -16.52 -33.61 -15.84
C VAL A 15 -16.84 -34.13 -14.44
N GLY A 16 -16.16 -33.58 -13.42
CA GLY A 16 -16.38 -33.87 -12.02
C GLY A 16 -17.83 -33.65 -11.59
N LYS A 17 -18.35 -32.45 -11.84
CA LYS A 17 -19.75 -32.10 -11.52
C LYS A 17 -20.73 -33.10 -12.12
N THR A 18 -20.55 -33.40 -13.41
CA THR A 18 -21.42 -34.36 -14.12
C THR A 18 -21.40 -35.73 -13.45
N LEU A 19 -20.21 -36.22 -13.07
CA LEU A 19 -20.08 -37.49 -12.34
C LEU A 19 -20.75 -37.44 -10.96
N GLY A 20 -20.66 -36.32 -10.26
CA GLY A 20 -21.30 -36.11 -8.96
C GLY A 20 -22.83 -36.09 -9.03
N VAL A 21 -23.42 -35.58 -10.13
CA VAL A 21 -24.88 -35.67 -10.36
C VAL A 21 -25.34 -37.13 -10.50
N TYR A 22 -24.54 -37.97 -11.18
CA TYR A 22 -24.80 -39.41 -11.31
C TYR A 22 -24.33 -40.23 -10.09
N SER A 23 -24.02 -39.58 -8.97
CA SER A 23 -23.44 -40.19 -7.77
C SER A 23 -24.29 -41.27 -7.13
N SER A 24 -25.61 -41.27 -7.35
CA SER A 24 -26.52 -42.33 -6.92
C SER A 24 -26.15 -43.71 -7.48
N ARG A 25 -25.30 -43.77 -8.53
CA ARG A 25 -24.77 -44.98 -9.16
C ARG A 25 -23.31 -45.29 -8.81
N ILE A 26 -22.66 -44.54 -7.91
CA ILE A 26 -21.28 -44.79 -7.48
C ILE A 26 -21.19 -46.17 -6.83
N GLN A 27 -20.49 -47.08 -7.52
CA GLN A 27 -20.14 -48.42 -7.09
C GLN A 27 -18.84 -48.40 -6.26
N GLU A 28 -18.54 -49.49 -5.56
CA GLU A 28 -17.29 -49.72 -4.81
C GLU A 28 -16.04 -49.40 -5.66
N ASN A 29 -16.10 -49.69 -6.96
CA ASN A 29 -15.04 -49.41 -7.94
C ASN A 29 -14.64 -47.93 -8.04
N THR A 30 -15.51 -46.98 -7.68
CA THR A 30 -15.17 -45.55 -7.71
C THR A 30 -14.35 -45.13 -6.49
N ILE A 31 -14.59 -45.73 -5.32
CA ILE A 31 -13.79 -45.45 -4.12
C ILE A 31 -12.37 -45.99 -4.32
N GLU A 32 -12.24 -47.22 -4.82
CA GLU A 32 -10.94 -47.80 -5.16
C GLU A 32 -10.20 -46.97 -6.21
N TRP A 33 -10.89 -46.52 -7.26
CA TRP A 33 -10.27 -45.65 -8.25
C TRP A 33 -9.77 -44.33 -7.64
N ILE A 34 -10.55 -43.67 -6.76
CA ILE A 34 -10.09 -42.45 -6.07
C ILE A 34 -8.85 -42.76 -5.23
N LEU A 35 -8.84 -43.89 -4.51
CA LEU A 35 -7.69 -44.29 -3.69
C LEU A 35 -6.43 -44.53 -4.51
N ASP A 36 -6.57 -44.97 -5.76
CA ASP A 36 -5.45 -45.18 -6.69
C ASP A 36 -4.93 -43.86 -7.29
N GLN A 37 -5.69 -42.76 -7.22
CA GLN A 37 -5.28 -41.44 -7.70
C GLN A 37 -4.49 -40.61 -6.68
N ALA A 38 -3.91 -41.24 -5.63
CA ALA A 38 -3.18 -40.56 -4.55
C ALA A 38 -2.14 -39.53 -5.02
N THR A 39 -1.45 -39.79 -6.14
CA THR A 39 -0.47 -38.88 -6.74
C THR A 39 -1.08 -37.67 -7.48
N GLY A 40 -2.40 -37.68 -7.68
CA GLY A 40 -3.14 -36.74 -8.53
C GLY A 40 -3.95 -35.69 -7.77
N PHE A 41 -3.90 -35.66 -6.44
CA PHE A 41 -4.68 -34.71 -5.64
C PHE A 41 -4.10 -33.29 -5.56
N LEU A 42 -2.91 -33.07 -6.12
CA LEU A 42 -2.26 -31.76 -6.14
C LEU A 42 -3.00 -30.77 -7.07
N ALA A 43 -2.98 -29.49 -6.68
CA ALA A 43 -3.53 -28.40 -7.47
C ALA A 43 -2.88 -28.35 -8.87
N GLY A 44 -3.70 -28.14 -9.92
CA GLY A 44 -3.24 -28.09 -11.32
C GLY A 44 -3.33 -29.41 -12.08
N ASN A 45 -3.64 -30.54 -11.43
CA ASN A 45 -3.89 -31.82 -12.10
C ASN A 45 -5.36 -31.91 -12.58
N SER A 46 -5.58 -32.36 -13.82
CA SER A 46 -6.92 -32.58 -14.39
C SER A 46 -7.76 -33.52 -13.54
N THR A 47 -7.15 -34.55 -12.94
CA THR A 47 -7.79 -35.47 -11.98
C THR A 47 -8.23 -34.74 -10.72
N GLY A 48 -7.38 -33.88 -10.15
CA GLY A 48 -7.73 -33.06 -8.99
C GLY A 48 -8.92 -32.14 -9.26
N TYR A 49 -8.95 -31.45 -10.40
CA TYR A 49 -10.09 -30.61 -10.79
C TYR A 49 -11.38 -31.43 -10.94
N ALA A 50 -11.31 -32.62 -11.54
CA ALA A 50 -12.46 -33.50 -11.66
C ALA A 50 -12.96 -34.01 -10.30
N LEU A 51 -12.05 -34.37 -9.40
CA LEU A 51 -12.42 -34.79 -8.04
C LEU A 51 -13.04 -33.63 -7.25
N ARG A 52 -12.50 -32.41 -7.35
CA ARG A 52 -13.09 -31.22 -6.72
C ARG A 52 -14.52 -30.97 -7.21
N GLY A 53 -14.74 -31.01 -8.52
CA GLY A 53 -16.08 -30.88 -9.10
C GLY A 53 -17.04 -31.98 -8.63
N PHE A 54 -16.55 -33.21 -8.54
CA PHE A 54 -17.31 -34.38 -8.06
C PHE A 54 -17.70 -34.24 -6.58
N PHE A 55 -16.77 -33.91 -5.70
CA PHE A 55 -17.04 -33.77 -4.26
C PHE A 55 -17.91 -32.56 -3.96
N ARG A 56 -17.79 -31.46 -4.74
CA ARG A 56 -18.69 -30.32 -4.63
C ARG A 56 -20.15 -30.71 -4.92
N GLU A 57 -20.41 -31.47 -5.99
CA GLU A 57 -21.78 -31.94 -6.26
C GLU A 57 -22.24 -33.01 -5.25
N LEU A 58 -21.33 -33.90 -4.84
CA LEU A 58 -21.63 -34.93 -3.84
C LEU A 58 -21.99 -34.31 -2.48
N SER A 59 -21.47 -33.13 -2.17
CA SER A 59 -21.70 -32.41 -0.89
C SER A 59 -23.18 -32.19 -0.58
N PHE A 60 -24.02 -32.07 -1.61
CA PHE A 60 -25.47 -31.90 -1.51
C PHE A 60 -26.22 -33.24 -1.28
N ALA A 61 -25.54 -34.38 -1.44
CA ALA A 61 -26.13 -35.70 -1.24
C ALA A 61 -25.96 -36.19 0.21
N HIS A 62 -26.98 -36.87 0.73
CA HIS A 62 -26.97 -37.47 2.08
C HIS A 62 -25.82 -38.45 2.35
N ARG A 63 -25.23 -39.02 1.28
CA ARG A 63 -24.13 -40.00 1.35
C ARG A 63 -22.73 -39.37 1.39
N PHE A 64 -22.60 -38.03 1.35
CA PHE A 64 -21.30 -37.37 1.32
C PHE A 64 -20.38 -37.83 2.46
N ALA A 65 -20.86 -37.71 3.71
CA ALA A 65 -20.09 -38.05 4.90
C ALA A 65 -19.63 -39.52 4.87
N SER A 66 -20.53 -40.45 4.53
CA SER A 66 -20.18 -41.88 4.49
C SER A 66 -19.19 -42.24 3.39
N VAL A 67 -19.20 -41.54 2.25
CA VAL A 67 -18.20 -41.74 1.18
C VAL A 67 -16.84 -41.20 1.62
N VAL A 68 -16.81 -40.01 2.21
CA VAL A 68 -15.56 -39.39 2.71
C VAL A 68 -14.95 -40.24 3.83
N ASP A 69 -15.74 -40.68 4.80
CA ASP A 69 -15.29 -41.53 5.90
C ASP A 69 -14.71 -42.86 5.41
N ARG A 70 -15.33 -43.47 4.38
CA ARG A 70 -14.80 -44.69 3.75
C ARG A 70 -13.45 -44.44 3.08
N ILE A 71 -13.29 -43.34 2.35
CA ILE A 71 -12.01 -43.01 1.69
C ILE A 71 -10.93 -42.78 2.75
N ILE A 72 -11.24 -42.04 3.82
CA ILE A 72 -10.32 -41.78 4.93
C ILE A 72 -9.94 -43.09 5.64
N ALA A 73 -10.89 -43.97 5.95
CA ALA A 73 -10.58 -45.25 6.58
C ALA A 73 -9.68 -46.14 5.71
N ASN A 74 -9.94 -46.19 4.40
CA ASN A 74 -9.15 -47.00 3.48
C ASN A 74 -7.77 -46.41 3.18
N SER A 75 -7.63 -45.08 3.13
CA SER A 75 -6.33 -44.43 2.96
C SER A 75 -5.42 -44.64 4.16
N MET A 76 -5.97 -44.68 5.39
CA MET A 76 -5.21 -45.05 6.58
C MET A 76 -4.70 -46.49 6.50
N ASN A 77 -5.50 -47.44 5.99
CA ASN A 77 -5.05 -48.81 5.73
C ASN A 77 -3.95 -48.88 4.66
N ARG A 78 -3.99 -47.99 3.66
CA ARG A 78 -2.97 -47.85 2.61
C ARG A 78 -1.76 -47.01 3.05
N CYS A 79 -1.72 -46.55 4.30
CA CYS A 79 -0.64 -45.74 4.87
C CYS A 79 -0.31 -44.50 4.03
N TRP A 80 -1.35 -43.77 3.59
CA TRP A 80 -1.13 -42.46 2.97
C TRP A 80 -0.33 -41.55 3.88
N ASP A 81 0.66 -40.87 3.31
CA ASP A 81 1.38 -39.84 4.03
C ASP A 81 0.46 -38.63 4.30
N PRO A 82 0.82 -37.76 5.27
CA PRO A 82 0.02 -36.58 5.60
C PRO A 82 -0.21 -35.62 4.43
N VAL A 83 0.72 -35.53 3.47
CA VAL A 83 0.62 -34.61 2.31
C VAL A 83 -0.45 -35.11 1.34
N VAL A 84 -0.49 -36.41 1.07
CA VAL A 84 -1.53 -37.02 0.22
C VAL A 84 -2.90 -36.88 0.87
N MET A 85 -3.00 -37.13 2.18
CA MET A 85 -4.26 -36.97 2.92
C MET A 85 -4.73 -35.51 2.90
N ALA A 86 -3.85 -34.56 3.19
CA ALA A 86 -4.14 -33.12 3.10
C ALA A 86 -4.58 -32.72 1.68
N GLY A 87 -3.90 -33.24 0.66
CA GLY A 87 -4.26 -33.03 -0.74
C GLY A 87 -5.67 -33.54 -1.06
N PHE A 88 -6.04 -34.74 -0.60
CA PHE A 88 -7.40 -35.25 -0.73
C PHE A 88 -8.43 -34.35 -0.04
N LEU A 89 -8.16 -33.95 1.21
CA LEU A 89 -9.07 -33.10 1.99
C LEU A 89 -9.26 -31.73 1.33
N ALA A 90 -8.25 -31.18 0.65
CA ALA A 90 -8.33 -29.94 -0.10
C ALA A 90 -9.21 -30.02 -1.37
N LEU A 91 -9.59 -31.22 -1.81
CA LEU A 91 -10.54 -31.44 -2.90
C LEU A 91 -12.00 -31.42 -2.42
N LEU A 92 -12.22 -31.57 -1.12
CA LEU A 92 -13.54 -31.53 -0.53
C LEU A 92 -14.06 -30.08 -0.43
N PRO A 93 -15.38 -29.86 -0.29
CA PRO A 93 -15.92 -28.52 -0.08
C PRO A 93 -15.32 -27.85 1.16
N HIS A 94 -15.11 -26.53 1.08
CA HIS A 94 -14.53 -25.74 2.17
C HIS A 94 -15.62 -25.35 3.18
N GLU A 95 -16.00 -26.30 4.03
CA GLU A 95 -17.10 -26.17 4.99
C GLU A 95 -16.74 -26.80 6.35
N GLU A 96 -17.46 -26.40 7.39
CA GLU A 96 -17.16 -26.76 8.78
C GLU A 96 -17.01 -28.27 9.01
N ARG A 97 -17.89 -29.10 8.42
CA ARG A 97 -17.81 -30.57 8.58
C ARG A 97 -16.52 -31.17 8.03
N VAL A 98 -15.90 -30.54 7.03
CA VAL A 98 -14.61 -30.99 6.48
C VAL A 98 -13.47 -30.56 7.40
N TRP A 99 -13.49 -29.33 7.91
CA TRP A 99 -12.46 -28.85 8.83
C TRP A 99 -12.46 -29.60 10.17
N GLN A 100 -13.64 -29.90 10.73
CA GLN A 100 -13.76 -30.79 11.90
C GLN A 100 -13.12 -32.16 11.64
N LYS A 101 -13.20 -32.66 10.39
CA LYS A 101 -12.54 -33.90 10.00
C LYS A 101 -11.02 -33.73 9.94
N VAL A 102 -10.53 -32.63 9.34
CA VAL A 102 -9.10 -32.29 9.29
C VAL A 102 -8.51 -32.27 10.70
N GLU A 103 -9.15 -31.55 11.63
CA GLU A 103 -8.74 -31.48 13.04
C GLU A 103 -8.73 -32.86 13.71
N SER A 104 -9.72 -33.72 13.41
CA SER A 104 -9.79 -35.07 13.99
C SER A 104 -8.69 -36.04 13.52
N LEU A 105 -8.01 -35.72 12.42
CA LEU A 105 -6.97 -36.57 11.83
C LEU A 105 -5.57 -36.27 12.37
N GLY A 106 -5.42 -35.22 13.17
CA GLY A 106 -4.20 -34.88 13.92
C GLY A 106 -3.37 -33.76 13.31
N ASP A 107 -2.57 -33.13 14.16
CA ASP A 107 -1.87 -31.86 13.90
C ASP A 107 -1.00 -31.85 12.64
N THR A 108 -0.39 -33.00 12.28
CA THR A 108 0.46 -33.08 11.08
C THR A 108 -0.35 -32.97 9.79
N ILE A 109 -1.53 -33.58 9.73
CA ILE A 109 -2.41 -33.51 8.56
C ILE A 109 -3.04 -32.13 8.47
N GLU A 110 -3.44 -31.56 9.62
CA GLU A 110 -3.96 -30.19 9.70
C GLU A 110 -2.95 -29.15 9.21
N ALA A 111 -1.70 -29.24 9.67
CA ALA A 111 -0.63 -28.34 9.22
C ALA A 111 -0.40 -28.42 7.70
N GLU A 112 -0.32 -29.63 7.14
CA GLU A 112 -0.17 -29.82 5.69
C GLU A 112 -1.42 -29.36 4.91
N TYR A 113 -2.62 -29.50 5.48
CA TYR A 113 -3.86 -28.99 4.88
C TYR A 113 -3.82 -27.47 4.74
N TRP A 114 -3.60 -26.73 5.84
CA TRP A 114 -3.61 -25.27 5.81
C TRP A 114 -2.44 -24.68 5.03
N LYS A 115 -1.28 -25.34 5.04
CA LYS A 115 -0.12 -24.98 4.22
C LYS A 115 -0.42 -25.03 2.72
N ASN A 116 -1.23 -25.99 2.27
CA ASN A 116 -1.58 -26.18 0.86
C ASN A 116 -3.00 -25.71 0.50
N PHE A 117 -3.76 -25.20 1.47
CA PHE A 117 -5.13 -24.74 1.27
C PHE A 117 -5.20 -23.65 0.20
N VAL A 118 -5.99 -23.86 -0.84
CA VAL A 118 -6.21 -22.85 -1.88
C VAL A 118 -7.58 -22.22 -1.63
N PRO A 119 -7.67 -20.96 -1.18
CA PRO A 119 -8.95 -20.31 -0.95
C PRO A 119 -9.87 -20.43 -2.17
N ASP A 120 -11.10 -20.87 -1.95
CA ASP A 120 -12.17 -20.73 -2.95
C ASP A 120 -12.81 -19.36 -2.75
N PHE A 121 -13.07 -18.64 -3.83
CA PHE A 121 -13.56 -17.26 -3.79
C PHE A 121 -15.09 -17.18 -3.69
N ASN A 122 -15.76 -18.28 -3.35
CA ASN A 122 -17.22 -18.37 -3.30
C ASN A 122 -17.74 -18.53 -1.86
N ASP A 123 -18.55 -17.57 -1.40
CA ASP A 123 -19.50 -17.63 -0.27
C ASP A 123 -19.01 -18.23 1.06
N ILE A 124 -17.72 -18.11 1.41
CA ILE A 124 -17.21 -18.51 2.73
C ILE A 124 -17.34 -17.42 3.81
N HIS A 125 -18.17 -16.40 3.58
CA HIS A 125 -18.34 -15.24 4.46
C HIS A 125 -18.56 -15.62 5.93
N VAL A 126 -19.36 -16.67 6.19
CA VAL A 126 -19.70 -17.12 7.57
C VAL A 126 -18.49 -17.71 8.30
N HIS A 127 -17.54 -18.30 7.57
CA HIS A 127 -16.38 -18.98 8.13
C HIS A 127 -15.08 -18.21 7.92
N LEU A 128 -15.15 -17.00 7.35
CA LEU A 128 -14.00 -16.20 7.01
C LEU A 128 -13.04 -15.98 8.20
N PRO A 129 -13.51 -15.69 9.43
CA PRO A 129 -12.63 -15.61 10.58
C PRO A 129 -11.86 -16.89 10.88
N PHE A 130 -12.52 -18.05 10.80
CA PHE A 130 -11.90 -19.34 11.08
C PHE A 130 -10.83 -19.68 10.03
N VAL A 131 -11.15 -19.48 8.75
CA VAL A 131 -10.19 -19.70 7.65
C VAL A 131 -8.98 -18.77 7.79
N THR A 132 -9.22 -17.50 8.10
CA THR A 132 -8.16 -16.51 8.27
C THR A 132 -7.22 -16.88 9.42
N GLU A 133 -7.77 -17.27 10.57
CA GLU A 133 -6.97 -17.66 11.73
C GLU A 133 -6.04 -18.84 11.42
N ASN A 134 -6.56 -19.87 10.76
CA ASN A 134 -5.76 -21.05 10.44
C ASN A 134 -4.70 -20.79 9.36
N LEU A 135 -4.99 -19.94 8.37
CA LEU A 135 -3.98 -19.49 7.40
C LEU A 135 -2.85 -18.71 8.08
N LEU A 136 -3.16 -17.83 9.03
CA LEU A 136 -2.15 -17.09 9.79
C LEU A 136 -1.32 -18.01 10.69
N LYS A 137 -1.92 -19.04 11.31
CA LYS A 137 -1.18 -20.08 12.07
C LYS A 137 -0.24 -20.89 11.18
N ALA A 138 -0.60 -21.08 9.91
CA ALA A 138 0.20 -21.78 8.92
C ALA A 138 1.28 -20.90 8.24
N ASP A 139 1.54 -19.68 8.76
CA ASP A 139 2.45 -18.69 8.16
C ASP A 139 2.08 -18.33 6.70
N ARG A 140 0.78 -18.14 6.45
CA ARG A 140 0.24 -17.76 5.14
C ARG A 140 -0.55 -16.46 5.16
N PRO A 141 0.09 -15.34 5.53
CA PRO A 141 -0.58 -14.06 5.66
C PRO A 141 -1.11 -13.50 4.33
N TYR A 142 -0.46 -13.77 3.20
CA TYR A 142 -0.96 -13.31 1.90
C TYR A 142 -2.26 -14.04 1.54
N ALA A 143 -2.31 -15.36 1.66
CA ALA A 143 -3.54 -16.11 1.43
C ALA A 143 -4.65 -15.69 2.40
N ALA A 144 -4.31 -15.40 3.66
CA ALA A 144 -5.24 -14.89 4.65
C ALA A 144 -5.85 -13.54 4.21
N LEU A 145 -5.03 -12.57 3.79
CA LEU A 145 -5.53 -11.29 3.30
C LEU A 145 -6.33 -11.43 1.99
N GLN A 146 -5.88 -12.30 1.09
CA GLN A 146 -6.51 -12.56 -0.19
C GLN A 146 -7.91 -13.14 -0.03
N VAL A 147 -8.10 -14.12 0.87
CA VAL A 147 -9.43 -14.69 1.10
C VAL A 147 -10.41 -13.66 1.63
N ASN A 148 -9.96 -12.76 2.49
CA ASN A 148 -10.75 -11.65 3.03
C ASN A 148 -11.13 -10.63 1.95
N TYR A 149 -10.18 -10.27 1.10
CA TYR A 149 -10.40 -9.34 -0.01
C TYR A 149 -11.45 -9.86 -0.99
N PHE A 150 -11.40 -11.13 -1.39
CA PHE A 150 -12.37 -11.69 -2.34
C PHE A 150 -13.73 -12.05 -1.74
N ASN A 151 -13.81 -12.26 -0.42
CA ASN A 151 -15.04 -12.60 0.30
C ASN A 151 -15.59 -11.41 1.10
N ASP A 152 -15.52 -10.20 0.56
CA ASP A 152 -16.06 -8.96 1.16
C ASP A 152 -15.51 -8.66 2.58
N LEU A 153 -14.62 -7.67 2.62
CA LEU A 153 -13.94 -7.24 3.84
C LEU A 153 -14.87 -6.88 5.01
N LYS A 154 -16.16 -6.60 4.78
CA LYS A 154 -17.10 -6.30 5.88
C LYS A 154 -17.32 -7.46 6.85
N TYR A 155 -17.01 -8.69 6.44
CA TYR A 155 -17.10 -9.88 7.30
C TYR A 155 -15.76 -10.25 7.94
N SER A 156 -14.69 -9.53 7.59
CA SER A 156 -13.35 -9.73 8.14
C SER A 156 -13.27 -9.21 9.57
N ARG A 157 -12.39 -9.81 10.36
CA ARG A 157 -12.04 -9.26 11.67
C ARG A 157 -10.79 -8.38 11.59
N THR A 158 -10.86 -7.21 12.19
CA THR A 158 -9.78 -6.21 12.25
C THR A 158 -8.48 -6.78 12.81
N ASP A 159 -8.55 -7.56 13.89
CA ASP A 159 -7.37 -8.15 14.54
C ASP A 159 -6.62 -9.15 13.64
N GLN A 160 -7.36 -9.91 12.84
CA GLN A 160 -6.79 -10.89 11.91
C GLN A 160 -6.17 -10.23 10.68
N LEU A 161 -6.83 -9.20 10.13
CA LEU A 161 -6.26 -8.40 9.04
C LEU A 161 -4.97 -7.70 9.48
N LEU A 162 -4.96 -7.14 10.70
CA LEU A 162 -3.78 -6.55 11.32
C LEU A 162 -2.64 -7.56 11.44
N GLN A 163 -2.93 -8.75 11.97
CA GLN A 163 -1.95 -9.82 12.09
C GLN A 163 -1.38 -10.24 10.73
N GLY A 164 -2.24 -10.39 9.71
CA GLY A 164 -1.81 -10.69 8.33
C GLY A 164 -0.86 -9.63 7.78
N LEU A 165 -1.21 -8.35 7.90
CA LEU A 165 -0.34 -7.25 7.49
C LEU A 165 0.98 -7.19 8.27
N ALA A 166 1.00 -7.59 9.55
CA ALA A 166 2.22 -7.61 10.35
C ALA A 166 3.16 -8.78 10.01
N GLN A 167 2.60 -9.95 9.64
CA GLN A 167 3.37 -11.16 9.29
C GLN A 167 3.91 -11.12 7.86
N LEU A 168 3.18 -10.49 6.93
CA LEU A 168 3.46 -10.49 5.50
C LEU A 168 4.91 -10.09 5.10
N PRO A 169 5.60 -9.13 5.74
CA PRO A 169 6.98 -8.79 5.37
C PRO A 169 8.01 -9.87 5.69
N ASN A 170 7.67 -10.82 6.57
CA ASN A 170 8.59 -11.82 7.12
C ASN A 170 8.24 -13.26 6.73
N THR A 171 7.14 -13.47 5.98
CA THR A 171 6.68 -14.81 5.61
C THR A 171 7.56 -15.42 4.51
N ALA A 172 7.67 -16.75 4.53
CA ALA A 172 8.23 -17.52 3.42
C ALA A 172 7.17 -17.92 2.37
N GLU A 173 5.93 -17.45 2.51
CA GLU A 173 4.83 -17.77 1.61
C GLU A 173 5.16 -17.39 0.16
N THR A 174 5.10 -18.39 -0.72
CA THR A 174 5.28 -18.18 -2.16
C THR A 174 4.00 -17.65 -2.78
N VAL A 175 3.99 -16.36 -3.15
CA VAL A 175 2.87 -15.75 -3.89
C VAL A 175 2.95 -16.15 -5.37
N PRO A 176 1.88 -16.68 -5.99
CA PRO A 176 1.82 -16.88 -7.43
C PRO A 176 1.87 -15.54 -8.17
N GLY A 177 2.97 -15.28 -8.87
CA GLY A 177 3.29 -13.95 -9.43
C GLY A 177 4.24 -13.20 -8.51
N THR A 178 5.31 -12.63 -9.09
CA THR A 178 6.45 -12.07 -8.36
C THR A 178 6.16 -10.79 -7.55
N ILE A 179 4.92 -10.29 -7.55
CA ILE A 179 4.57 -8.98 -6.99
C ILE A 179 3.31 -9.13 -6.13
N ILE A 180 3.39 -8.69 -4.87
CA ILE A 180 2.25 -8.55 -3.96
C ILE A 180 1.23 -7.60 -4.60
N ASP A 181 -0.04 -8.01 -4.65
CA ASP A 181 -1.11 -7.20 -5.22
C ASP A 181 -1.30 -5.89 -4.44
N SER A 182 -0.93 -4.77 -5.08
CA SER A 182 -1.02 -3.44 -4.49
C SER A 182 -2.46 -3.02 -4.19
N TYR A 183 -3.40 -3.49 -5.01
CA TYR A 183 -4.82 -3.16 -4.88
C TYR A 183 -5.44 -3.87 -3.68
N LEU A 184 -5.07 -5.14 -3.46
CA LEU A 184 -5.45 -5.88 -2.26
C LEU A 184 -4.97 -5.18 -0.99
N LEU A 185 -3.70 -4.78 -0.93
CA LEU A 185 -3.15 -4.08 0.24
C LEU A 185 -3.84 -2.74 0.48
N GLU A 186 -4.12 -1.99 -0.59
CA GLU A 186 -4.87 -0.74 -0.55
C GLU A 186 -6.25 -0.94 0.06
N GLU A 187 -7.04 -1.88 -0.45
CA GLU A 187 -8.42 -2.11 0.01
C GLU A 187 -8.47 -2.61 1.46
N VAL A 188 -7.55 -3.49 1.87
CA VAL A 188 -7.44 -3.93 3.28
C VAL A 188 -7.13 -2.76 4.20
N LEU A 189 -6.16 -1.90 3.86
CA LEU A 189 -5.81 -0.75 4.69
C LEU A 189 -6.92 0.31 4.70
N VAL A 190 -7.59 0.55 3.57
CA VAL A 190 -8.77 1.43 3.50
C VAL A 190 -9.87 0.91 4.41
N HIS A 191 -10.12 -0.40 4.41
CA HIS A 191 -11.11 -1.02 5.28
C HIS A 191 -10.75 -0.84 6.76
N LEU A 192 -9.50 -1.14 7.14
CA LEU A 192 -9.02 -0.96 8.52
C LEU A 192 -9.16 0.49 9.00
N VAL A 193 -8.79 1.47 8.18
CA VAL A 193 -8.94 2.90 8.52
C VAL A 193 -10.41 3.29 8.66
N LYS A 194 -11.29 2.80 7.78
CA LYS A 194 -12.73 3.11 7.82
C LYS A 194 -13.47 2.43 8.98
N SER A 195 -12.97 1.30 9.49
CA SER A 195 -13.57 0.62 10.64
C SER A 195 -13.61 1.52 11.88
N GLY A 196 -12.61 2.41 12.03
CA GLY A 196 -12.45 3.25 13.22
C GLY A 196 -12.07 2.48 14.49
N GLU A 197 -11.76 1.19 14.38
CA GLU A 197 -11.44 0.31 15.53
C GLU A 197 -9.96 0.42 15.97
N LEU A 198 -9.09 0.94 15.12
CA LEU A 198 -7.64 1.02 15.36
C LEU A 198 -7.18 2.46 15.60
N GLU A 199 -6.30 2.60 16.59
CA GLU A 199 -5.61 3.87 16.86
C GLU A 199 -4.49 4.13 15.83
N ASP A 200 -4.15 5.42 15.67
CA ASP A 200 -3.08 5.84 14.75
C ASP A 200 -1.73 5.19 15.12
N ASP A 201 -1.46 4.88 16.38
CA ASP A 201 -0.21 4.20 16.80
C ASP A 201 -0.07 2.78 16.23
N VAL A 202 -1.17 2.13 15.86
CA VAL A 202 -1.17 0.82 15.20
C VAL A 202 -1.12 0.98 13.67
N LEU A 203 -1.85 1.96 13.13
CA LEU A 203 -1.97 2.17 11.68
C LEU A 203 -0.71 2.79 11.07
N VAL A 204 -0.06 3.73 11.76
CA VAL A 204 1.10 4.48 11.23
C VAL A 204 2.27 3.55 10.86
N PRO A 205 2.70 2.59 11.70
CA PRO A 205 3.76 1.66 11.34
C PRO A 205 3.43 0.82 10.09
N LEU A 206 2.21 0.30 9.99
CA LEU A 206 1.78 -0.49 8.82
C LEU A 206 1.78 0.35 7.54
N GLN A 207 1.20 1.55 7.61
CA GLN A 207 1.13 2.46 6.48
C GLN A 207 2.52 2.91 6.04
N PHE A 208 3.47 3.05 6.98
CA PHE A 208 4.88 3.29 6.67
C PHE A 208 5.50 2.10 5.94
N THR A 209 5.38 0.88 6.49
CA THR A 209 5.91 -0.36 5.88
C THR A 209 5.42 -0.56 4.44
N TYR A 210 4.15 -0.30 4.18
CA TYR A 210 3.55 -0.50 2.86
C TYR A 210 3.54 0.76 1.97
N PHE A 211 4.12 1.87 2.42
CA PHE A 211 4.01 3.15 1.72
C PHE A 211 4.54 3.10 0.28
N SER A 212 5.58 2.31 0.03
CA SER A 212 6.19 2.19 -1.29
C SER A 212 5.19 1.66 -2.34
N VAL A 213 4.31 0.76 -1.92
CA VAL A 213 3.21 0.19 -2.71
C VAL A 213 2.01 1.15 -2.75
N LEU A 214 1.76 1.88 -1.66
CA LEU A 214 0.58 2.74 -1.49
C LEU A 214 0.76 4.20 -1.94
N ALA A 215 1.93 4.62 -2.42
CA ALA A 215 2.19 6.04 -2.62
C ALA A 215 1.19 6.74 -3.56
N ASN A 216 0.70 6.01 -4.57
CA ASN A 216 -0.31 6.46 -5.54
C ASN A 216 -1.71 5.87 -5.29
N ALA A 217 -1.88 5.12 -4.20
CA ALA A 217 -3.15 4.52 -3.80
C ALA A 217 -4.13 5.58 -3.27
N ASN A 218 -5.36 5.15 -3.00
CA ASN A 218 -6.38 5.92 -2.30
C ASN A 218 -5.79 6.64 -1.06
N PRO A 219 -5.99 7.97 -0.91
CA PRO A 219 -5.46 8.72 0.23
C PRO A 219 -5.84 8.15 1.60
N ILE A 220 -7.00 7.49 1.70
CA ILE A 220 -7.48 6.84 2.93
C ILE A 220 -6.51 5.76 3.41
N ALA A 221 -5.91 4.99 2.49
CA ALA A 221 -4.95 3.93 2.83
C ALA A 221 -3.70 4.44 3.57
N THR A 222 -3.40 5.75 3.45
CA THR A 222 -2.26 6.41 4.10
C THR A 222 -2.68 7.51 5.07
N ALA A 223 -3.97 7.59 5.43
CA ALA A 223 -4.50 8.76 6.12
C ALA A 223 -3.93 8.97 7.53
N ALA A 224 -3.73 7.90 8.31
CA ALA A 224 -3.17 7.99 9.67
C ALA A 224 -1.71 8.46 9.63
N LEU A 225 -0.91 7.89 8.73
CA LEU A 225 0.47 8.27 8.46
C LEU A 225 0.58 9.73 8.04
N MET A 226 -0.23 10.17 7.07
CA MET A 226 -0.18 11.55 6.58
C MET A 226 -0.67 12.54 7.64
N ARG A 227 -1.62 12.14 8.50
CA ARG A 227 -2.07 12.95 9.65
C ARG A 227 -0.97 13.08 10.68
N ARG A 228 -0.35 11.98 11.11
CA ARG A 228 0.77 12.00 12.06
C ARG A 228 1.94 12.83 11.53
N ALA A 229 2.29 12.69 10.24
CA ALA A 229 3.35 13.46 9.59
C ALA A 229 3.10 14.97 9.57
N SER A 230 1.85 15.42 9.67
CA SER A 230 1.51 16.85 9.71
C SER A 230 1.21 17.36 11.11
N THR A 231 0.73 16.53 12.03
CA THR A 231 0.34 17.01 13.36
C THR A 231 1.39 16.76 14.44
N ASP A 232 2.32 15.84 14.24
CA ASP A 232 3.37 15.50 15.19
C ASP A 232 4.76 15.94 14.68
N PRO A 233 5.32 17.04 15.23
CA PRO A 233 6.66 17.52 14.88
C PRO A 233 7.77 16.48 15.09
N ASN A 234 7.64 15.61 16.09
CA ASN A 234 8.65 14.59 16.38
C ASN A 234 8.68 13.53 15.29
N PHE A 235 7.51 13.05 14.87
CA PHE A 235 7.41 12.11 13.75
C PHE A 235 7.88 12.74 12.43
N PHE A 236 7.55 14.01 12.17
CA PHE A 236 8.11 14.73 11.01
C PHE A 236 9.64 14.77 11.03
N VAL A 237 10.24 15.13 12.16
CA VAL A 237 11.70 15.19 12.31
C VAL A 237 12.33 13.81 12.17
N GLN A 238 11.68 12.75 12.65
CA GLN A 238 12.12 11.37 12.42
C GLN A 238 12.19 11.05 10.93
N LEU A 239 11.14 11.38 10.16
CA LEU A 239 11.13 11.19 8.70
C LEU A 239 12.27 11.97 8.02
N VAL A 240 12.52 13.22 8.45
CA VAL A 240 13.62 14.03 7.90
C VAL A 240 14.97 13.40 8.22
N SER A 241 15.16 12.98 9.47
CA SER A 241 16.41 12.37 9.95
C SER A 241 16.75 11.09 9.21
N ASN A 242 15.73 10.27 8.87
CA ASN A 242 15.90 9.08 8.04
C ASN A 242 16.46 9.38 6.64
N THR A 243 16.23 10.59 6.11
CA THR A 243 16.74 10.99 4.78
C THR A 243 18.15 11.56 4.79
N VAL A 244 18.73 11.82 5.96
CA VAL A 244 20.09 12.33 6.10
C VAL A 244 21.03 11.14 6.24
N PRO A 245 22.11 11.04 5.44
CA PRO A 245 23.09 9.98 5.59
C PRO A 245 23.69 10.03 6.99
N GLN A 246 23.50 8.97 7.77
CA GLN A 246 24.12 8.80 9.08
C GLN A 246 25.57 8.34 8.86
N GLY A 247 26.54 9.11 9.33
CA GLY A 247 27.95 8.77 9.21
C GLY A 247 28.27 7.49 9.99
N ASN A 248 28.78 6.47 9.28
CA ASN A 248 29.24 5.17 9.76
C ASN A 248 28.14 4.15 10.10
N HIS A 249 27.72 3.39 9.10
CA HIS A 249 27.10 2.09 9.30
C HIS A 249 28.01 0.97 8.80
N THR A 250 28.05 -0.12 9.56
CA THR A 250 28.71 -1.37 9.17
C THR A 250 27.90 -2.06 8.07
N PRO A 251 28.50 -2.51 6.97
CA PRO A 251 27.76 -3.10 5.86
C PRO A 251 27.01 -4.38 6.28
N GLY A 252 25.73 -4.50 5.89
CA GLY A 252 24.88 -5.66 6.21
C GLY A 252 23.36 -5.45 6.05
N VAL A 253 22.54 -6.37 6.60
CA VAL A 253 21.05 -6.31 6.55
C VAL A 253 20.48 -5.03 7.17
N ALA A 254 21.15 -4.48 8.18
CA ALA A 254 20.77 -3.21 8.80
C ALA A 254 20.88 -2.03 7.81
N GLU A 255 21.85 -2.04 6.90
CA GLU A 255 22.04 -0.99 5.90
C GLU A 255 20.92 -1.00 4.86
N ALA A 256 20.51 -2.17 4.37
CA ALA A 256 19.41 -2.30 3.42
C ALA A 256 18.07 -1.82 4.01
N LYS A 257 17.81 -2.12 5.30
CA LYS A 257 16.64 -1.63 6.01
C LYS A 257 16.66 -0.11 6.16
N LEU A 258 17.80 0.45 6.59
CA LEU A 258 17.98 1.90 6.71
C LEU A 258 17.77 2.62 5.38
N GLN A 259 18.27 2.05 4.28
CA GLN A 259 18.04 2.58 2.94
C GLN A 259 16.56 2.54 2.54
N GLY A 260 15.86 1.45 2.83
CA GLY A 260 14.41 1.33 2.58
C GLY A 260 13.58 2.33 3.40
N ASP A 261 13.94 2.53 4.67
CA ASP A 261 13.30 3.51 5.55
C ASP A 261 13.58 4.94 5.09
N ALA A 262 14.78 5.23 4.59
CA ALA A 262 15.16 6.52 4.01
C ALA A 262 14.35 6.85 2.75
N GLU A 263 14.24 5.90 1.81
CA GLU A 263 13.46 6.06 0.59
C GLU A 263 11.98 6.27 0.91
N THR A 264 11.43 5.45 1.82
CA THR A 264 10.05 5.55 2.28
C THR A 264 9.79 6.91 2.90
N SER A 265 10.66 7.36 3.81
CA SER A 265 10.56 8.67 4.46
C SER A 265 10.62 9.81 3.46
N HIS A 266 11.51 9.73 2.45
CA HIS A 266 11.59 10.72 1.39
C HIS A 266 10.28 10.82 0.58
N ARG A 267 9.68 9.67 0.22
CA ARG A 267 8.42 9.64 -0.52
C ARG A 267 7.26 10.17 0.32
N ILE A 268 7.23 9.90 1.62
CA ILE A 268 6.23 10.45 2.56
C ILE A 268 6.34 11.97 2.61
N LEU A 269 7.55 12.52 2.80
CA LEU A 269 7.79 13.95 2.84
C LEU A 269 7.38 14.64 1.52
N LEU A 270 7.66 14.00 0.38
CA LEU A 270 7.22 14.51 -0.93
C LEU A 270 5.70 14.54 -1.06
N LYS A 271 5.00 13.49 -0.60
CA LYS A 271 3.53 13.42 -0.57
C LYS A 271 2.96 14.48 0.37
N LEU A 272 3.55 14.66 1.55
CA LEU A 272 3.17 15.68 2.53
C LEU A 272 3.25 17.08 1.91
N ASN A 273 4.36 17.39 1.24
CA ASN A 273 4.52 18.66 0.54
C ASN A 273 3.41 18.87 -0.51
N ARG A 274 3.03 17.84 -1.27
CA ARG A 274 1.95 17.94 -2.29
C ARG A 274 0.58 18.19 -1.69
N MET A 275 0.33 17.67 -0.48
CA MET A 275 -0.96 17.76 0.20
C MET A 275 -1.09 18.96 1.15
N ALA A 276 0.02 19.59 1.53
CA ALA A 276 0.11 20.64 2.54
C ALA A 276 -0.97 21.74 2.38
N GLY A 277 -1.13 22.28 1.18
CA GLY A 277 -2.10 23.37 0.94
C GLY A 277 -3.58 22.97 1.14
N ALA A 278 -3.93 21.69 1.02
CA ALA A 278 -5.27 21.21 1.36
C ALA A 278 -5.42 20.92 2.86
N MET A 279 -4.35 20.45 3.49
CA MET A 279 -4.34 19.96 4.86
C MET A 279 -4.40 21.10 5.90
N TRP A 280 -3.79 22.24 5.60
CA TRP A 280 -3.62 23.35 6.55
C TRP A 280 -4.53 24.56 6.30
N LYS A 281 -5.66 24.38 5.60
CA LYS A 281 -6.56 25.49 5.24
C LYS A 281 -7.43 25.97 6.42
N GLY A 282 -7.46 27.28 6.70
CA GLY A 282 -8.40 27.93 7.63
C GLY A 282 -7.76 28.51 8.91
N VAL A 283 -8.44 29.47 9.56
CA VAL A 283 -7.93 30.25 10.72
C VAL A 283 -7.52 29.38 11.91
N SER A 284 -8.18 28.23 12.11
CA SER A 284 -7.81 27.26 13.16
C SER A 284 -6.45 26.60 12.91
N ASN A 285 -6.02 26.54 11.65
CA ASN A 285 -4.80 25.87 11.23
C ASN A 285 -3.56 26.79 11.25
N GLU A 286 -3.73 28.12 11.29
CA GLU A 286 -2.60 29.07 11.30
C GLU A 286 -1.72 28.92 12.55
N ARG A 287 -2.34 28.89 13.74
CA ARG A 287 -1.61 28.71 15.01
C ARG A 287 -0.99 27.32 15.10
N ALA A 288 -1.71 26.30 14.63
CA ALA A 288 -1.23 24.93 14.64
C ALA A 288 -0.02 24.76 13.70
N LEU A 289 -0.05 25.36 12.51
CA LEU A 289 1.06 25.35 11.55
C LEU A 289 2.29 26.05 12.12
N ASN A 290 2.15 27.26 12.66
CA ASN A 290 3.27 28.00 13.22
C ASN A 290 3.89 27.27 14.43
N SER A 291 3.05 26.69 15.29
CA SER A 291 3.52 25.87 16.42
C SER A 291 4.25 24.60 15.94
N PHE A 292 3.70 23.93 14.93
CA PHE A 292 4.30 22.75 14.33
C PHE A 292 5.68 23.06 13.73
N VAL A 293 5.79 24.13 12.93
CA VAL A 293 7.04 24.53 12.29
C VAL A 293 8.10 24.85 13.34
N ARG A 294 7.78 25.67 14.35
CA ARG A 294 8.73 26.04 15.41
C ARG A 294 9.22 24.83 16.19
N GLU A 295 8.31 23.95 16.58
CA GLU A 295 8.68 22.75 17.33
C GLU A 295 9.48 21.77 16.47
N ALA A 296 9.12 21.60 15.20
CA ALA A 296 9.87 20.77 14.25
C ALA A 296 11.28 21.31 14.03
N LEU A 297 11.46 22.63 13.89
CA LEU A 297 12.78 23.26 13.77
C LEU A 297 13.61 23.06 15.05
N ARG A 298 12.99 23.20 16.23
CA ARG A 298 13.65 22.96 17.53
C ARG A 298 14.12 21.51 17.66
N LEU A 299 13.26 20.55 17.35
CA LEU A 299 13.59 19.11 17.40
C LEU A 299 14.62 18.73 16.34
N ALA A 300 14.54 19.30 15.13
CA ALA A 300 15.51 19.06 14.07
C ALA A 300 16.91 19.59 14.40
N ALA A 301 17.01 20.68 15.17
CA ALA A 301 18.28 21.18 15.69
C ALA A 301 18.93 20.17 16.65
N ILE A 302 18.14 19.52 17.50
CA ILE A 302 18.62 18.49 18.43
C ILE A 302 19.08 17.23 17.68
N ASN A 303 18.41 16.87 16.58
CA ASN A 303 18.72 15.69 15.76
C ASN A 303 19.72 15.99 14.62
N GLU A 304 20.39 17.14 14.64
CA GLU A 304 21.39 17.56 13.64
C GLU A 304 20.88 17.57 12.18
N CYS A 305 19.57 17.69 11.97
CA CYS A 305 18.92 17.69 10.66
C CYS A 305 18.20 19.01 10.35
N GLN A 306 18.49 20.10 11.08
CA GLN A 306 17.78 21.38 11.03
C GLN A 306 17.71 21.99 9.61
N ASN A 307 18.82 22.04 8.88
CA ASN A 307 18.85 22.63 7.54
C ASN A 307 17.92 21.89 6.58
N ARG A 308 17.91 20.55 6.64
CA ARG A 308 17.04 19.72 5.80
C ARG A 308 15.58 19.90 6.18
N ALA A 309 15.26 19.88 7.48
CA ALA A 309 13.91 20.11 7.98
C ALA A 309 13.39 21.51 7.59
N ALA A 310 14.21 22.54 7.80
CA ALA A 310 13.90 23.92 7.46
C ALA A 310 13.60 24.08 5.97
N SER A 311 14.42 23.49 5.09
CA SER A 311 14.17 23.52 3.64
C SER A 311 12.82 22.88 3.28
N ILE A 312 12.49 21.72 3.85
CA ILE A 312 11.20 21.06 3.59
C ILE A 312 10.03 21.90 4.12
N LEU A 313 10.13 22.42 5.35
CA LEU A 313 9.12 23.27 5.96
C LEU A 313 8.91 24.56 5.16
N GLY A 314 9.98 25.15 4.61
CA GLY A 314 9.88 26.30 3.72
C GLY A 314 9.03 26.00 2.49
N THR A 315 9.28 24.86 1.85
CA THR A 315 8.49 24.41 0.69
C THR A 315 7.02 24.15 1.07
N ILE A 316 6.76 23.59 2.25
CA ILE A 316 5.39 23.43 2.78
C ILE A 316 4.71 24.80 2.93
N LEU A 317 5.37 25.77 3.57
CA LEU A 317 4.84 27.12 3.78
C LEU A 317 4.50 27.81 2.47
N ALA A 318 5.36 27.69 1.45
CA ALA A 318 5.11 28.23 0.12
C ALA A 318 3.83 27.65 -0.51
N ARG A 319 3.60 26.34 -0.37
CA ARG A 319 2.42 25.66 -0.91
C ARG A 319 1.14 25.96 -0.14
N VAL A 320 1.24 26.21 1.17
CA VAL A 320 0.12 26.69 1.98
C VAL A 320 -0.24 28.12 1.58
N ALA A 321 0.76 28.99 1.37
CA ALA A 321 0.55 30.37 0.94
C ALA A 321 0.01 30.49 -0.51
N GLY A 322 0.49 29.67 -1.44
CA GLY A 322 0.24 29.81 -2.88
C GLY A 322 -1.17 29.50 -3.39
N ARG A 323 -2.11 29.07 -2.53
CA ARG A 323 -3.48 28.73 -2.95
C ARG A 323 -4.52 29.84 -2.78
N ASP A 324 -4.23 30.88 -2.01
CA ASP A 324 -5.13 32.03 -1.79
C ASP A 324 -4.53 33.29 -2.46
N ARG A 325 -4.33 33.25 -3.79
CA ARG A 325 -3.92 34.42 -4.60
C ARG A 325 -5.02 35.48 -4.63
N ASN A 326 -5.20 36.16 -3.51
CA ASN A 326 -5.50 37.58 -3.52
C ASN A 326 -4.16 38.30 -3.71
N ASP A 327 -4.14 39.41 -4.42
CA ASP A 327 -2.96 40.11 -4.96
C ASP A 327 -1.91 40.63 -3.94
N GLN A 328 -1.79 40.06 -2.73
CA GLN A 328 -1.04 40.62 -1.58
C GLN A 328 0.12 39.76 -1.06
N GLY A 329 0.40 38.58 -1.64
CA GLY A 329 1.48 37.70 -1.17
C GLY A 329 1.02 36.72 -0.06
N PRO A 330 1.93 36.13 0.73
CA PRO A 330 1.58 35.12 1.73
C PRO A 330 0.75 35.72 2.87
N PRO A 331 -0.09 34.92 3.54
CA PRO A 331 -0.77 35.34 4.77
C PRO A 331 0.21 35.89 5.81
N MET A 332 -0.21 36.93 6.55
CA MET A 332 0.65 37.62 7.51
C MET A 332 1.30 36.67 8.53
N HIS A 333 0.57 35.67 9.03
CA HIS A 333 1.12 34.71 9.99
C HIS A 333 2.28 33.86 9.44
N ILE A 334 2.34 33.64 8.12
CA ILE A 334 3.46 32.96 7.43
C ILE A 334 4.60 33.95 7.21
N ALA A 335 4.29 35.19 6.82
CA ALA A 335 5.28 36.26 6.67
C ALA A 335 6.03 36.52 7.99
N ASP A 336 5.28 36.73 9.08
CA ASP A 336 5.81 36.90 10.44
C ASP A 336 6.70 35.72 10.86
N LEU A 337 6.25 34.49 10.58
CA LEU A 337 7.00 33.28 10.90
C LEU A 337 8.34 33.27 10.16
N LEU A 338 8.33 33.40 8.83
CA LEU A 338 9.54 33.39 8.01
C LEU A 338 10.52 34.50 8.41
N GLU A 339 10.02 35.70 8.68
CA GLU A 339 10.86 36.84 9.09
C GLU A 339 11.51 36.60 10.46
N SER A 340 10.76 36.00 11.39
CA SER A 340 11.22 35.69 12.75
C SER A 340 12.24 34.56 12.81
N GLU A 341 12.11 33.53 11.97
CA GLU A 341 13.00 32.39 11.95
C GLU A 341 14.26 32.71 11.12
N ASN A 342 15.41 32.91 11.78
CA ASN A 342 16.66 33.27 11.12
C ASN A 342 17.42 32.06 10.56
N ILE A 343 16.81 31.32 9.63
CA ILE A 343 17.37 30.09 9.04
C ILE A 343 17.37 30.19 7.51
N ASP A 344 18.55 30.28 6.89
CA ASP A 344 18.69 30.45 5.43
C ASP A 344 18.08 29.30 4.62
N SER A 345 18.16 28.07 5.16
CA SER A 345 17.55 26.90 4.51
C SER A 345 16.01 26.98 4.49
N LEU A 346 15.38 27.62 5.47
CA LEU A 346 13.93 27.85 5.48
C LEU A 346 13.52 28.74 4.31
N TRP A 347 14.24 29.84 4.12
CA TRP A 347 14.04 30.76 2.99
C TRP A 347 14.31 30.11 1.64
N SER A 348 15.39 29.33 1.54
CA SER A 348 15.72 28.58 0.33
C SER A 348 14.60 27.61 -0.05
N GLY A 349 14.05 26.90 0.94
CA GLY A 349 12.90 26.02 0.76
C GLY A 349 11.62 26.74 0.33
N PHE A 350 11.36 27.91 0.93
CA PHE A 350 10.20 28.74 0.60
C PHE A 350 10.27 29.27 -0.85
N CYS A 351 11.39 29.87 -1.23
CA CYS A 351 11.61 30.32 -2.62
C CYS A 351 11.54 29.14 -3.60
N GLY A 352 12.15 28.00 -3.27
CA GLY A 352 12.07 26.79 -4.09
C GLY A 352 10.63 26.31 -4.28
N GLY A 353 9.84 26.29 -3.20
CA GLY A 353 8.43 25.91 -3.25
C GLY A 353 7.57 26.82 -4.13
N ILE A 354 7.84 28.14 -4.12
CA ILE A 354 7.20 29.10 -5.02
C ILE A 354 7.50 28.79 -6.49
N LEU A 355 8.79 28.56 -6.80
CA LEU A 355 9.25 28.27 -8.15
C LEU A 355 8.67 26.93 -8.67
N GLU A 356 8.57 25.92 -7.80
CA GLU A 356 7.98 24.62 -8.13
C GLU A 356 6.48 24.70 -8.41
N SER A 357 5.72 25.52 -7.67
CA SER A 357 4.26 25.59 -7.84
C SER A 357 3.83 26.18 -9.18
N GLU A 358 4.65 27.05 -9.78
CA GLU A 358 4.34 27.76 -11.03
C GLU A 358 4.94 27.08 -12.28
N GLY A 359 5.86 26.12 -12.09
CA GLY A 359 6.60 25.47 -13.19
C GLY A 359 5.78 24.48 -14.03
N ALA A 360 4.55 24.14 -13.63
CA ALA A 360 3.73 23.10 -14.25
C ALA A 360 2.46 23.65 -14.93
N HIS A 361 2.64 24.42 -16.01
CA HIS A 361 1.56 24.80 -16.91
C HIS A 361 1.86 24.30 -18.33
N PHE A 362 0.87 23.75 -19.04
CA PHE A 362 0.96 23.46 -20.47
C PHE A 362 1.24 24.79 -21.19
N ARG A 363 2.39 24.85 -21.88
CA ARG A 363 2.89 26.08 -22.51
C ARG A 363 2.57 26.08 -23.99
N ASP A 364 2.24 27.25 -24.53
CA ASP A 364 2.40 27.52 -25.96
C ASP A 364 3.91 27.64 -26.25
N PRO A 365 4.50 26.75 -27.07
CA PRO A 365 5.92 26.78 -27.41
C PRO A 365 6.38 28.10 -28.07
N MET A 366 5.44 28.91 -28.56
CA MET A 366 5.70 30.17 -29.26
C MET A 366 5.52 31.41 -28.37
N ALA A 367 5.13 31.26 -27.10
CA ALA A 367 4.88 32.40 -26.20
C ALA A 367 6.14 33.20 -25.83
N GLY A 368 7.34 32.64 -26.03
CA GLY A 368 8.61 33.21 -25.57
C GLY A 368 8.62 33.44 -24.05
N GLY A 369 9.48 34.34 -23.57
CA GLY A 369 9.63 34.67 -22.14
C GLY A 369 8.60 35.64 -21.57
N ASN A 370 7.51 35.92 -22.28
CA ASN A 370 6.50 36.89 -21.82
C ASN A 370 5.79 36.46 -20.51
N PRO A 371 5.37 35.19 -20.32
CA PRO A 371 4.79 34.74 -19.06
C PRO A 371 5.74 34.91 -17.87
N GLU A 372 7.02 34.57 -18.06
CA GLU A 372 8.06 34.72 -17.05
C GLU A 372 8.29 36.20 -16.70
N ARG A 373 8.24 37.11 -17.68
CA ARG A 373 8.32 38.57 -17.42
C ARG A 373 7.15 39.08 -16.60
N SER A 374 5.93 38.64 -16.88
CA SER A 374 4.76 39.01 -16.07
C SER A 374 4.92 38.54 -14.62
N THR A 375 5.44 37.32 -14.45
CA THR A 375 5.68 36.73 -13.12
C THR A 375 6.84 37.42 -12.40
N GLU A 376 7.92 37.78 -13.12
CA GLU A 376 9.00 38.61 -12.60
C GLU A 376 8.45 39.94 -12.07
N GLN A 377 7.68 40.66 -12.88
CA GLN A 377 7.10 41.96 -12.50
C GLN A 377 6.24 41.84 -11.24
N TYR A 378 5.41 40.80 -11.18
CA TYR A 378 4.60 40.50 -9.99
C TYR A 378 5.45 40.36 -8.73
N TYR A 379 6.51 39.53 -8.76
CA TYR A 379 7.39 39.37 -7.60
C TYR A 379 8.25 40.61 -7.30
N ARG A 380 8.57 41.44 -8.30
CA ARG A 380 9.22 42.75 -8.04
C ARG A 380 8.31 43.72 -7.30
N ILE A 381 7.01 43.74 -7.62
CA ILE A 381 6.02 44.55 -6.91
C ILE A 381 5.90 44.06 -5.47
N LEU A 382 5.67 42.77 -5.26
CA LEU A 382 5.63 42.19 -3.91
C LEU A 382 6.91 42.47 -3.12
N GLY A 383 8.08 42.35 -3.74
CA GLY A 383 9.36 42.62 -3.10
C GLY A 383 9.46 44.05 -2.56
N ARG A 384 8.86 45.03 -3.25
CA ARG A 384 8.80 46.43 -2.80
C ARG A 384 7.77 46.62 -1.70
N ASP A 385 6.58 46.08 -1.88
CA ASP A 385 5.46 46.25 -0.94
C ASP A 385 5.78 45.67 0.45
N TRP A 386 6.54 44.56 0.49
CA TRP A 386 6.94 43.92 1.73
C TRP A 386 8.27 44.44 2.31
N SER A 387 9.02 45.28 1.60
CA SER A 387 10.38 45.68 1.99
C SER A 387 10.47 46.44 3.32
N GLU A 388 9.43 47.21 3.68
CA GLU A 388 9.41 47.99 4.92
C GLU A 388 8.98 47.14 6.13
N SER A 389 7.96 46.30 5.96
CA SER A 389 7.39 45.51 7.06
C SER A 389 8.14 44.19 7.30
N HIS A 390 8.57 43.53 6.22
CA HIS A 390 9.22 42.22 6.23
C HIS A 390 10.42 42.24 5.28
N PRO A 391 11.55 42.87 5.68
CA PRO A 391 12.66 43.14 4.78
C PRO A 391 13.30 41.88 4.19
N LYS A 392 13.36 40.76 4.91
CA LYS A 392 13.87 39.49 4.36
C LYS A 392 12.89 38.92 3.34
N LEU A 393 11.59 38.93 3.64
CA LEU A 393 10.57 38.50 2.69
C LEU A 393 10.63 39.30 1.39
N GLY A 394 10.70 40.63 1.49
CA GLY A 394 10.85 41.53 0.34
C GLY A 394 12.09 41.21 -0.49
N LYS A 395 13.24 41.00 0.17
CA LYS A 395 14.50 40.59 -0.48
C LYS A 395 14.37 39.25 -1.22
N HIS A 396 13.72 38.26 -0.61
CA HIS A 396 13.53 36.95 -1.20
C HIS A 396 12.56 36.96 -2.39
N PHE A 397 11.52 37.80 -2.37
CA PHE A 397 10.70 38.02 -3.57
C PHE A 397 11.48 38.64 -4.72
N LEU A 398 12.37 39.60 -4.45
CA LEU A 398 13.26 40.13 -5.49
C LEU A 398 14.17 39.04 -6.07
N SER A 399 14.68 38.13 -5.22
CA SER A 399 15.47 36.99 -5.70
C SER A 399 14.66 36.02 -6.57
N VAL A 400 13.40 35.76 -6.21
CA VAL A 400 12.47 34.97 -7.05
C VAL A 400 12.21 35.67 -8.38
N ALA A 401 12.01 36.99 -8.38
CA ALA A 401 11.86 37.77 -9.60
C ALA A 401 13.07 37.66 -10.53
N ASP A 402 14.29 37.72 -9.99
CA ASP A 402 15.52 37.59 -10.78
C ASP A 402 15.65 36.20 -11.45
N VAL A 403 15.16 35.14 -10.79
CA VAL A 403 15.08 33.78 -11.39
C VAL A 403 14.12 33.77 -12.58
N TYR A 404 12.92 34.35 -12.44
CA TYR A 404 11.97 34.46 -13.55
C TYR A 404 12.51 35.31 -14.69
N GLY A 405 13.19 36.43 -14.41
CA GLY A 405 13.83 37.24 -15.44
C GLY A 405 14.88 36.45 -16.23
N SER A 406 15.65 35.60 -15.53
CA SER A 406 16.62 34.69 -16.17
C SER A 406 15.93 33.63 -17.04
N TRP A 407 14.80 33.08 -16.58
CA TRP A 407 14.00 32.12 -17.36
C TRP A 407 13.38 32.77 -18.60
N ALA A 408 12.86 34.00 -18.49
CA ALA A 408 12.33 34.74 -19.64
C ALA A 408 13.34 34.87 -20.78
N ILE A 409 14.60 35.21 -20.44
CA ILE A 409 15.69 35.31 -21.42
C ILE A 409 15.95 33.95 -22.08
N ARG A 410 15.95 32.87 -21.30
CA ARG A 410 16.17 31.51 -21.81
C ARG A 410 15.05 31.07 -22.74
N GLU A 411 13.79 31.38 -22.41
CA GLU A 411 12.65 31.03 -23.25
C GLU A 411 12.64 31.81 -24.57
N ASP A 412 12.99 33.09 -24.56
CA ASP A 412 13.16 33.86 -25.81
C ASP A 412 14.22 33.24 -26.74
N GLN A 413 15.32 32.76 -26.16
CA GLN A 413 16.38 32.07 -26.92
C GLN A 413 15.87 30.74 -27.49
N SER A 414 15.15 29.94 -26.70
CA SER A 414 14.55 28.69 -27.15
C SER A 414 13.55 28.91 -28.28
N THR A 415 12.64 29.87 -28.15
CA THR A 415 11.67 30.21 -29.20
C THR A 415 12.35 30.71 -30.47
N ARG A 416 13.42 31.51 -30.34
CA ARG A 416 14.22 31.95 -31.50
C ARG A 416 14.85 30.76 -32.24
N LEU A 417 15.49 29.84 -31.50
CA LEU A 417 16.10 28.64 -32.09
C LEU A 417 15.06 27.73 -32.77
N LEU A 418 13.85 27.62 -32.21
CA LEU A 418 12.72 26.90 -32.83
C LEU A 418 12.27 27.57 -34.13
N GLN A 419 12.16 28.91 -34.15
CA GLN A 419 11.79 29.67 -35.35
C GLN A 419 12.87 29.60 -36.44
N GLU A 420 14.13 29.51 -36.06
CA GLU A 420 15.28 29.37 -36.95
C GLU A 420 15.49 27.92 -37.43
N GLY A 421 14.73 26.95 -36.93
CA GLY A 421 14.77 25.55 -37.36
C GLY A 421 16.01 24.78 -36.89
N VAL A 422 16.61 25.17 -35.76
CA VAL A 422 17.87 24.60 -35.23
C VAL A 422 17.65 23.40 -34.29
N PHE A 423 16.47 22.75 -34.34
CA PHE A 423 16.11 21.63 -33.47
C PHE A 423 15.88 20.32 -34.21
#